data_AF-A0AAU3M7Z3-F1
#
_entry.id   AF-A0AAU3M7Z3-F1
#
_cell.length_a   1.000
_cell.length_b   1.000
_cell.length_c   1.000
_cell.angle_alpha   90.00
_cell.angle_beta   90.00
_cell.angle_gamma   90.00
#
_symmetry.space_group_name_H-M   'P 1'
#
loop_
_entity.id
_entity.type
_entity.pdbx_description
1 polymer ?
#
loop_
_entity_poly.entity_id
_entity_poly.type
_entity_poly.pdbx_seq_one_letter_code
_entity_poly.pdbx_strand_id
1 'polypeptide(L)'
;MSDRAAYFFKGDRYLRYNITNDTVDVDPTEISDNWPALPTEFQSDLDTAINWGDGNAYFFKADRYLRYNITNDTVDVGPTEISDNWPALPTEFQSDLDTAINWGDGNAYFFKADRYLRYNITNDTVDIGPTEISDNWPALPTEFQSDLDTAINWGDGNAYFFKADRYLRYNITNDTVDIGPTEISDNWPALPTEFQSDLDTVVDWDEA
;
A
#
# COMPACT_ATOMS: atom_id res chain seq x y z
N MET A 1 -10.16 -15.04 -17.56
CA MET A 1 -10.22 -13.99 -16.52
C MET A 1 -8.77 -13.76 -16.15
N SER A 2 -8.31 -12.51 -16.11
CA SER A 2 -6.96 -12.24 -15.59
C SER A 2 -6.96 -12.61 -14.11
N ASP A 3 -5.90 -13.28 -13.68
CA ASP A 3 -5.69 -13.59 -12.26
C ASP A 3 -5.08 -12.34 -11.62
N ARG A 4 -5.77 -11.73 -10.66
CA ARG A 4 -5.27 -10.58 -9.92
C ARG A 4 -4.39 -11.04 -8.77
N ALA A 5 -3.21 -10.45 -8.63
CA ALA A 5 -2.26 -10.77 -7.59
C ALA A 5 -2.02 -9.57 -6.67
N ALA A 6 -1.88 -9.84 -5.36
CA ALA A 6 -1.34 -8.90 -4.39
C ALA A 6 0.06 -9.35 -3.97
N TYR A 7 0.96 -8.40 -3.80
CA TYR A 7 2.35 -8.58 -3.44
C TYR A 7 2.55 -7.98 -2.06
N PHE A 8 2.74 -8.82 -1.06
CA PHE A 8 3.00 -8.40 0.31
C PHE A 8 4.52 -8.36 0.52
N PHE A 9 5.03 -7.26 1.04
CA PHE A 9 6.45 -7.03 1.32
C PHE A 9 6.68 -6.92 2.83
N LYS A 10 7.80 -7.46 3.29
CA LYS A 10 8.27 -7.36 4.68
C LYS A 10 9.77 -7.61 4.76
N GLY A 11 10.52 -6.66 5.31
CA GLY A 11 11.97 -6.70 5.33
C GLY A 11 12.52 -6.84 3.92
N ASP A 12 13.44 -7.77 3.70
CA ASP A 12 14.02 -8.09 2.39
C ASP A 12 13.23 -9.14 1.59
N ARG A 13 12.01 -9.49 2.04
CA ARG A 13 11.18 -10.54 1.44
C ARG A 13 9.87 -10.00 0.88
N TYR A 14 9.34 -10.73 -0.07
CA TYR A 14 7.95 -10.59 -0.49
C TYR A 14 7.31 -11.97 -0.69
N LEU A 15 5.98 -11.99 -0.74
CA LEU A 15 5.19 -13.12 -1.25
C LEU A 15 4.19 -12.63 -2.28
N ARG A 16 3.66 -13.56 -3.09
CA ARG A 16 2.55 -13.29 -4.00
C ARG A 16 1.29 -14.03 -3.57
N TYR A 17 0.22 -13.27 -3.44
CA TYR A 17 -1.10 -13.71 -3.07
C TYR A 17 -2.02 -13.68 -4.29
N ASN A 18 -2.56 -14.83 -4.65
CA ASN A 18 -3.58 -14.92 -5.68
C ASN A 18 -4.94 -14.53 -5.07
N ILE A 19 -5.44 -13.36 -5.43
CA ILE A 19 -6.68 -12.80 -4.87
C ILE A 19 -7.89 -13.66 -5.24
N THR A 20 -7.94 -14.17 -6.47
CA THR A 20 -9.06 -14.98 -6.97
C THR A 20 -9.21 -16.29 -6.21
N ASN A 21 -8.08 -16.94 -5.93
CA ASN A 21 -8.05 -18.28 -5.34
C ASN A 21 -7.89 -18.26 -3.82
N ASP A 22 -7.65 -17.08 -3.23
CA ASP A 22 -7.43 -16.89 -1.80
C ASP A 22 -6.25 -17.74 -1.28
N THR A 23 -5.13 -17.71 -2.03
CA THR A 23 -3.95 -18.57 -1.80
C THR A 23 -2.65 -17.82 -2.03
N VAL A 24 -1.61 -18.18 -1.29
CA VAL A 24 -0.23 -17.81 -1.64
C VAL A 24 0.28 -18.75 -2.74
N ASP A 25 0.73 -18.19 -3.86
CA ASP A 25 1.24 -18.95 -5.00
C ASP A 25 2.74 -18.72 -5.27
N VAL A 26 3.33 -17.68 -4.65
CA VAL A 26 4.78 -17.52 -4.47
C VAL A 26 5.03 -17.39 -2.98
N ASP A 27 5.67 -18.42 -2.41
CA ASP A 27 6.11 -18.41 -1.01
C ASP A 27 7.09 -17.26 -0.75
N PRO A 28 7.22 -16.80 0.51
CA PRO A 28 8.19 -15.80 0.90
C PRO A 28 9.57 -16.04 0.30
N THR A 29 10.07 -15.07 -0.46
CA THR A 29 11.37 -15.12 -1.13
C THR A 29 12.00 -13.73 -1.16
N GLU A 30 13.30 -13.65 -1.41
CA GLU A 30 14.03 -12.38 -1.42
C GLU A 30 13.55 -11.47 -2.57
N ILE A 31 13.42 -10.18 -2.26
CA ILE A 31 13.08 -9.14 -3.23
C ILE A 31 14.20 -9.02 -4.28
N SER A 32 15.46 -9.09 -3.85
CA SER A 32 16.66 -9.03 -4.70
C SER A 32 16.68 -10.08 -5.83
N ASP A 33 16.13 -11.26 -5.58
CA ASP A 33 16.13 -12.38 -6.53
C ASP A 33 15.01 -12.30 -7.57
N ASN A 34 13.89 -11.65 -7.24
CA ASN A 34 12.66 -11.70 -8.05
C ASN A 34 12.19 -10.33 -8.55
N TRP A 35 12.73 -9.25 -8.00
CA TRP A 35 12.49 -7.87 -8.43
C TRP A 35 13.81 -7.22 -8.87
N PRO A 36 14.51 -7.78 -9.87
CA PRO A 36 15.84 -7.30 -10.25
C PRO A 36 15.84 -5.87 -10.80
N ALA A 37 14.68 -5.36 -11.21
CA ALA A 37 14.50 -3.97 -11.61
C ALA A 37 14.47 -3.00 -10.41
N LEU A 38 14.06 -3.45 -9.22
CA LEU A 38 14.16 -2.63 -8.02
C LEU A 38 15.64 -2.47 -7.64
N PRO A 39 16.15 -1.24 -7.49
CA PRO A 39 17.53 -1.01 -7.07
C PRO A 39 17.73 -1.44 -5.62
N THR A 40 18.96 -1.80 -5.26
CA THR A 40 19.35 -2.32 -3.93
C THR A 40 18.69 -1.58 -2.75
N GLU A 41 18.57 -0.25 -2.81
CA GLU A 41 17.98 0.54 -1.72
C GLU A 41 16.48 0.27 -1.51
N PHE A 42 15.74 -0.18 -2.54
CA PHE A 42 14.33 -0.58 -2.53
C PHE A 42 14.12 -2.10 -2.45
N GLN A 43 15.17 -2.89 -2.22
CA GLN A 43 15.05 -4.36 -2.08
C GLN A 43 14.83 -4.81 -0.63
N SER A 44 14.47 -3.89 0.26
CA SER A 44 14.13 -4.15 1.65
C SER A 44 13.39 -2.96 2.25
N ASP A 45 12.68 -3.15 3.37
CA ASP A 45 12.17 -2.10 4.26
C ASP A 45 11.49 -0.97 3.46
N LEU A 46 10.48 -1.33 2.68
CA LEU A 46 9.72 -0.37 1.89
C LEU A 46 8.77 0.40 2.80
N ASP A 47 8.61 1.70 2.59
CA ASP A 47 7.67 2.50 3.38
C ASP A 47 6.24 2.27 2.87
N THR A 48 6.04 2.36 1.55
CA THR A 48 4.76 2.02 0.92
C THR A 48 4.92 1.80 -0.58
N ALA A 49 4.03 1.01 -1.15
CA ALA A 49 3.82 0.89 -2.58
C ALA A 49 2.35 1.15 -2.93
N ILE A 50 2.10 1.67 -4.12
CA ILE A 50 0.74 1.94 -4.62
C ILE A 50 0.67 1.65 -6.12
N ASN A 51 -0.35 0.89 -6.54
CA ASN A 51 -0.71 0.82 -7.95
C ASN A 51 -1.46 2.11 -8.32
N TRP A 52 -0.85 2.92 -9.18
CA TRP A 52 -1.39 4.23 -9.53
C TRP A 52 -2.59 4.14 -10.49
N GLY A 53 -2.82 2.97 -11.10
CA GLY A 53 -3.92 2.76 -12.05
C GLY A 53 -3.60 3.23 -13.48
N ASP A 54 -2.36 3.62 -13.75
CA ASP A 54 -1.87 4.06 -15.07
C ASP A 54 -0.93 3.04 -15.74
N GLY A 55 -0.93 1.80 -15.24
CA GLY A 55 0.00 0.74 -15.64
C GLY A 55 1.32 0.75 -14.87
N ASN A 56 1.48 1.65 -13.89
CA ASN A 56 2.66 1.70 -13.03
C ASN A 56 2.30 1.53 -11.55
N ALA A 57 3.23 0.90 -10.83
CA ALA A 57 3.29 0.95 -9.38
C ALA A 57 4.36 1.94 -8.94
N TYR A 58 4.13 2.61 -7.82
CA TYR A 58 5.06 3.57 -7.25
C TYR A 58 5.51 3.05 -5.90
N PHE A 59 6.81 2.92 -5.70
CA PHE A 59 7.42 2.46 -4.46
C PHE A 59 8.10 3.64 -3.78
N PHE A 60 7.88 3.78 -2.48
CA PHE A 60 8.40 4.86 -1.64
C PHE A 60 9.26 4.28 -0.53
N LYS A 61 10.35 4.98 -0.21
CA LYS A 61 11.24 4.65 0.89
C LYS A 61 12.02 5.88 1.33
N ALA A 62 11.99 6.18 2.63
CA ALA A 62 12.51 7.42 3.19
C ALA A 62 12.01 8.62 2.37
N ASP A 63 12.90 9.52 1.95
CA ASP A 63 12.61 10.70 1.12
C ASP A 63 12.59 10.41 -0.40
N ARG A 64 12.65 9.15 -0.82
CA ARG A 64 12.77 8.75 -2.23
C ARG A 64 11.57 7.94 -2.70
N TYR A 65 11.36 7.97 -4.01
CA TYR A 65 10.44 7.06 -4.68
C TYR A 65 10.98 6.62 -6.04
N LEU A 66 10.40 5.55 -6.57
CA LEU A 66 10.57 5.10 -7.94
C LEU A 66 9.23 4.75 -8.59
N ARG A 67 9.20 4.73 -9.93
CA ARG A 67 8.06 4.27 -10.72
C ARG A 67 8.40 2.99 -11.46
N TYR A 68 7.66 1.94 -11.13
CA TYR A 68 7.76 0.61 -11.68
C TYR A 68 6.71 0.40 -12.78
N ASN A 69 7.15 0.06 -13.98
CA ASN A 69 6.30 -0.31 -15.10
C ASN A 69 5.89 -1.77 -14.96
N ILE A 70 4.62 -2.01 -14.66
CA ILE A 70 4.11 -3.35 -14.35
C ILE A 70 4.20 -4.28 -15.56
N THR A 71 3.93 -3.77 -16.76
CA THR A 71 3.92 -4.60 -17.99
C THR A 71 5.33 -4.97 -18.45
N ASN A 72 6.28 -4.04 -18.33
CA ASN A 72 7.63 -4.24 -18.82
C ASN A 72 8.58 -4.82 -17.78
N ASP A 73 8.18 -4.87 -16.52
CA ASP A 73 9.02 -5.32 -15.41
C ASP A 73 10.29 -4.44 -15.26
N THR A 74 10.12 -3.11 -15.36
CA THR A 74 11.22 -2.12 -15.36
C THR A 74 10.96 -0.95 -14.42
N VAL A 75 12.04 -0.33 -13.92
CA VAL A 75 11.98 0.98 -13.26
C VAL A 75 12.25 2.07 -14.28
N ASP A 76 11.24 2.87 -14.59
CA ASP A 76 11.32 3.91 -15.63
C ASP A 76 11.60 5.31 -15.04
N VAL A 77 11.37 5.50 -13.74
CA VAL A 77 11.70 6.73 -13.00
C VAL A 77 12.32 6.38 -11.66
N GLY A 78 13.37 7.11 -11.31
CA GLY A 78 13.97 7.06 -9.99
C GLY A 78 15.01 5.95 -9.79
N PRO A 79 15.49 5.77 -8.56
CA PRO A 79 14.94 6.44 -7.38
C PRO A 79 15.38 7.90 -7.29
N THR A 80 14.43 8.77 -6.94
CA THR A 80 14.59 10.23 -6.90
C THR A 80 13.81 10.78 -5.71
N GLU A 81 14.13 12.00 -5.28
CA GLU A 81 13.45 12.63 -4.16
C GLU A 81 11.95 12.81 -4.44
N ILE A 82 11.13 12.58 -3.41
CA ILE A 82 9.69 12.81 -3.45
C ILE A 82 9.41 14.30 -3.66
N SER A 83 10.15 15.18 -2.98
CA SER A 83 10.07 16.65 -3.10
C SER A 83 10.22 17.17 -4.52
N ASP A 84 11.01 16.51 -5.37
CA ASP A 84 11.29 16.95 -6.74
C ASP A 84 10.15 16.64 -7.73
N ASN A 85 9.39 15.58 -7.48
CA ASN A 85 8.40 15.07 -8.45
C ASN A 85 6.98 14.98 -7.91
N TRP A 86 6.80 15.16 -6.60
CA TRP A 86 5.49 15.22 -5.94
C TRP A 86 5.30 16.59 -5.26
N PRO A 87 5.38 17.71 -6.01
CA PRO A 87 5.36 19.05 -5.43
C PRO A 87 4.03 19.40 -4.74
N ALA A 88 2.96 18.67 -5.06
CA ALA A 88 1.68 18.80 -4.37
C ALA A 88 1.66 18.15 -2.98
N LEU A 89 2.54 17.16 -2.71
CA LEU A 89 2.68 16.61 -1.37
C LEU A 89 3.34 17.67 -0.46
N PRO A 90 2.74 17.99 0.70
CA PRO A 90 3.34 18.90 1.66
C PRO A 90 4.61 18.29 2.26
N THR A 91 5.55 19.12 2.73
CA THR A 91 6.87 18.69 3.22
C THR A 91 6.82 17.56 4.24
N GLU A 92 5.80 17.51 5.10
CA GLU A 92 5.68 16.43 6.09
C GLU A 92 5.39 15.04 5.48
N PHE A 93 4.83 14.98 4.27
CA PHE A 93 4.55 13.77 3.47
C PHE A 93 5.61 13.50 2.38
N GLN A 94 6.72 14.26 2.35
CA GLN A 94 7.81 14.06 1.37
C GLN A 94 8.88 13.07 1.86
N SER A 95 8.58 12.31 2.91
CA SER A 95 9.43 11.24 3.45
C SER A 95 8.62 10.34 4.37
N ASP A 96 9.12 9.14 4.65
CA ASP A 96 8.67 8.24 5.73
C ASP A 96 7.14 8.12 5.76
N LEU A 97 6.57 7.66 4.64
CA LEU A 97 5.12 7.46 4.52
C LEU A 97 4.73 6.16 5.24
N ASP A 98 3.60 6.15 5.93
CA ASP A 98 3.10 4.94 6.58
C ASP A 98 2.44 4.02 5.55
N THR A 99 1.54 4.58 4.73
CA THR A 99 0.92 3.84 3.62
C THR A 99 0.30 4.78 2.59
N ALA A 100 0.19 4.31 1.36
CA ALA A 100 -0.58 4.95 0.29
C ALA A 100 -1.55 3.94 -0.36
N ILE A 101 -2.76 4.40 -0.66
CA ILE A 101 -3.81 3.56 -1.26
C ILE A 101 -4.51 4.30 -2.40
N ASN A 102 -4.68 3.62 -3.53
CA ASN A 102 -5.53 4.10 -4.61
C ASN A 102 -6.98 3.73 -4.29
N TRP A 103 -7.83 4.73 -4.11
CA TRP A 103 -9.21 4.51 -3.67
C TRP A 103 -10.13 4.03 -4.79
N GLY A 104 -9.67 4.06 -6.05
CA GLY A 104 -10.45 3.63 -7.21
C GLY A 104 -11.54 4.62 -7.65
N ASP A 105 -11.58 5.81 -7.03
CA ASP A 105 -12.52 6.90 -7.36
C ASP A 105 -11.83 8.11 -8.04
N GLY A 106 -10.60 7.90 -8.50
CA GLY A 106 -9.75 8.97 -9.04
C GLY A 106 -8.89 9.69 -7.99
N ASN A 107 -8.98 9.27 -6.72
CA ASN A 107 -8.12 9.77 -5.66
C ASN A 107 -7.18 8.67 -5.10
N ALA A 108 -6.00 9.10 -4.68
CA ALA A 108 -5.12 8.35 -3.81
C ALA A 108 -5.10 8.98 -2.42
N TYR A 109 -4.92 8.18 -1.39
CA TYR A 109 -4.80 8.63 -0.01
C TYR A 109 -3.42 8.27 0.50
N PHE A 110 -2.75 9.23 1.12
CA PHE A 110 -1.46 9.03 1.76
C PHE A 110 -1.62 9.23 3.26
N PHE A 111 -1.06 8.33 4.05
CA PHE A 111 -1.11 8.33 5.50
C PHE A 111 0.30 8.44 6.08
N LYS A 112 0.42 9.16 7.19
CA LYS A 112 1.66 9.30 7.96
C LYS A 112 1.35 9.70 9.39
N ALA A 113 1.87 8.96 10.35
CA ALA A 113 1.53 9.10 11.76
C ALA A 113 0.00 9.16 11.94
N ASP A 114 -0.52 10.15 12.66
CA ASP A 114 -1.95 10.38 12.89
C ASP A 114 -2.64 11.20 11.79
N ARG A 115 -1.98 11.46 10.66
CA ARG A 115 -2.46 12.34 9.59
C ARG A 115 -2.65 11.61 8.27
N TYR A 116 -3.52 12.17 7.45
CA TYR A 116 -3.65 11.75 6.05
C TYR A 116 -3.91 12.95 5.13
N LEU A 117 -3.76 12.70 3.84
CA LEU A 117 -4.20 13.61 2.78
C LEU A 117 -4.89 12.84 1.65
N ARG A 118 -5.75 13.53 0.90
CA ARG A 118 -6.37 13.03 -0.33
C ARG A 118 -5.77 13.74 -1.54
N TYR A 119 -5.16 12.94 -2.39
CA TYR A 119 -4.52 13.33 -3.63
C TYR A 119 -5.45 13.08 -4.81
N ASN A 120 -5.73 14.10 -5.60
CA ASN A 120 -6.49 14.02 -6.84
C ASN A 120 -5.56 13.62 -7.98
N ILE A 121 -5.70 12.39 -8.48
CA ILE A 121 -4.78 11.81 -9.47
C ILE A 121 -4.85 12.56 -10.81
N THR A 122 -6.03 13.03 -11.22
CA THR A 122 -6.20 13.69 -12.52
C THR A 122 -5.64 15.10 -12.52
N ASN A 123 -5.81 15.82 -11.41
CA ASN A 123 -5.41 17.22 -11.30
C ASN A 123 -3.98 17.40 -10.79
N ASP A 124 -3.35 16.34 -10.29
CA ASP A 124 -2.01 16.40 -9.67
C ASP A 124 -2.01 17.36 -8.45
N THR A 125 -3.06 17.30 -7.63
CA THR A 125 -3.28 18.21 -6.47
C THR A 125 -3.65 17.48 -5.19
N VAL A 126 -3.34 18.08 -4.04
CA VAL A 126 -3.89 17.68 -2.75
C VAL A 126 -5.13 18.50 -2.46
N ASP A 127 -6.29 17.84 -2.42
CA ASP A 127 -7.59 18.51 -2.24
C ASP A 127 -8.08 18.43 -0.77
N ILE A 128 -7.56 17.50 0.03
CA ILE A 128 -7.83 17.40 1.48
C ILE A 128 -6.52 17.13 2.22
N GLY A 129 -6.36 17.79 3.35
CA GLY A 129 -5.29 17.53 4.30
C GLY A 129 -4.00 18.34 4.03
N PRO A 130 -2.95 18.10 4.82
CA PRO A 130 -2.89 17.09 5.88
C PRO A 130 -3.83 17.40 7.06
N THR A 131 -4.59 16.40 7.50
CA THR A 131 -5.55 16.51 8.61
C THR A 131 -5.54 15.20 9.38
N GLU A 132 -6.03 15.21 10.62
CA GLU A 132 -6.05 14.01 11.47
C GLU A 132 -6.93 12.92 10.85
N ILE A 133 -6.48 11.66 10.99
CA ILE A 133 -7.26 10.50 10.57
C ILE A 133 -8.57 10.44 11.36
N SER A 134 -8.52 10.70 12.67
CA SER A 134 -9.67 10.75 13.58
C SER A 134 -10.78 11.71 13.15
N ASP A 135 -10.45 12.80 12.45
CA ASP A 135 -11.42 13.82 12.04
C ASP A 135 -12.27 13.40 10.83
N ASN A 136 -11.73 12.56 9.95
CA ASN A 136 -12.36 12.25 8.66
C ASN A 136 -12.55 10.75 8.40
N TRP A 137 -11.97 9.89 9.24
CA TRP A 137 -12.15 8.44 9.21
C TRP A 137 -12.79 7.95 10.51
N PRO A 138 -14.00 8.41 10.86
CA PRO A 138 -14.62 8.12 12.16
C PRO A 138 -14.97 6.64 12.35
N ALA A 139 -15.03 5.88 11.25
CA ALA A 139 -15.22 4.43 11.28
C ALA A 139 -13.94 3.67 11.65
N LEU A 140 -12.75 4.24 11.42
CA LEU A 140 -11.51 3.62 11.88
C LEU A 140 -11.46 3.68 13.41
N PRO A 141 -11.23 2.55 14.10
CA PRO A 141 -11.05 2.51 15.54
C PRO A 141 -9.76 3.22 15.94
N THR A 142 -9.68 3.73 17.17
CA THR A 142 -8.55 4.53 17.66
C THR A 142 -7.18 3.88 17.41
N GLU A 143 -7.07 2.56 17.47
CA GLU A 143 -5.79 1.88 17.22
C GLU A 143 -5.31 1.99 15.76
N PHE A 144 -6.21 2.21 14.79
CA PHE A 144 -5.93 2.43 13.35
C PHE A 144 -5.97 3.93 12.95
N GLN A 145 -6.07 4.85 13.92
CA GLN A 145 -6.07 6.29 13.64
C GLN A 145 -4.65 6.90 13.63
N SER A 146 -3.61 6.07 13.66
CA SER A 146 -2.22 6.46 13.46
C SER A 146 -1.38 5.26 13.04
N ASP A 147 -0.17 5.51 12.55
CA ASP A 147 0.93 4.52 12.41
C ASP A 147 0.42 3.23 11.74
N LEU A 148 -0.15 3.38 10.55
CA LEU A 148 -0.62 2.25 9.77
C LEU A 148 0.57 1.52 9.16
N ASP A 149 0.53 0.19 9.11
CA ASP A 149 1.60 -0.58 8.45
C ASP A 149 1.39 -0.56 6.94
N THR A 150 0.18 -0.87 6.49
CA THR A 150 -0.16 -0.80 5.07
C THR A 150 -1.68 -0.81 4.84
N ALA A 151 -2.13 -0.38 3.66
CA ALA A 151 -3.50 -0.45 3.23
C ALA A 151 -3.64 -0.75 1.74
N ILE A 152 -4.67 -1.49 1.36
CA ILE A 152 -4.95 -1.87 -0.02
C ILE A 152 -6.43 -1.80 -0.36
N ASN A 153 -6.74 -1.35 -1.57
CA ASN A 153 -8.07 -1.50 -2.14
C ASN A 153 -8.16 -2.86 -2.81
N TRP A 154 -8.87 -3.79 -2.20
CA TRP A 154 -8.96 -5.16 -2.68
C TRP A 154 -9.78 -5.30 -3.96
N GLY A 155 -10.43 -4.22 -4.43
CA GLY A 155 -11.27 -4.17 -5.63
C GLY A 155 -12.52 -5.04 -5.57
N ASP A 156 -12.89 -5.51 -4.37
CA ASP A 156 -14.17 -6.16 -4.06
C ASP A 156 -15.19 -5.19 -3.45
N GLY A 157 -14.89 -3.88 -3.51
CA GLY A 157 -15.66 -2.82 -2.84
C GLY A 157 -15.19 -2.54 -1.41
N ASN A 158 -14.13 -3.20 -0.94
CA ASN A 158 -13.54 -2.97 0.37
C ASN A 158 -12.06 -2.58 0.27
N ALA A 159 -11.63 -1.77 1.24
CA ALA A 159 -10.24 -1.52 1.54
C ALA A 159 -9.85 -2.28 2.81
N TYR A 160 -8.61 -2.73 2.89
CA TYR A 160 -8.07 -3.47 4.03
C TYR A 160 -6.93 -2.66 4.61
N PHE A 161 -6.96 -2.43 5.91
CA PHE A 161 -5.93 -1.69 6.64
C PHE A 161 -5.26 -2.66 7.61
N PHE A 162 -3.93 -2.62 7.68
CA PHE A 162 -3.10 -3.50 8.50
C PHE A 162 -2.28 -2.65 9.48
N LYS A 163 -2.10 -3.17 10.69
CA LYS A 163 -1.27 -2.58 11.74
C LYS A 163 -0.85 -3.63 12.76
N ALA A 164 0.44 -3.74 13.03
CA ALA A 164 1.03 -4.80 13.83
C ALA A 164 0.50 -6.18 13.38
N ASP A 165 -0.03 -6.99 14.28
CA ASP A 165 -0.62 -8.30 14.01
C ASP A 165 -2.13 -8.23 13.67
N ARG A 166 -2.69 -7.03 13.47
CA ARG A 166 -4.13 -6.80 13.28
C ARG A 166 -4.44 -6.27 11.89
N TYR A 167 -5.66 -6.52 11.44
CA TYR A 167 -6.23 -5.84 10.29
C TYR A 167 -7.72 -5.52 10.50
N LEU A 168 -8.25 -4.66 9.65
CA LEU A 168 -9.66 -4.41 9.50
C LEU A 168 -10.07 -4.35 8.03
N ARG A 169 -11.37 -4.58 7.77
CA ARG A 169 -11.98 -4.39 6.46
C ARG A 169 -12.92 -3.19 6.50
N TYR A 170 -12.66 -2.25 5.60
CA TYR A 170 -13.39 -1.03 5.40
C TYR A 170 -14.30 -1.16 4.17
N ASN A 171 -15.61 -1.09 4.38
CA ASN A 171 -16.57 -1.05 3.29
C ASN A 171 -16.60 0.36 2.68
N ILE A 172 -16.11 0.49 1.44
CA ILE A 172 -15.93 1.79 0.77
C ILE A 172 -17.28 2.48 0.51
N THR A 173 -18.31 1.72 0.15
CA THR A 173 -19.63 2.30 -0.20
C THR A 173 -20.37 2.80 1.02
N ASN A 174 -20.32 2.03 2.11
CA ASN A 174 -21.06 2.33 3.33
C ASN A 174 -20.28 3.23 4.30
N ASP A 175 -18.99 3.46 4.05
CA ASP A 175 -18.12 4.26 4.92
C ASP A 175 -18.06 3.69 6.36
N THR A 176 -17.84 2.38 6.46
CA THR A 176 -17.89 1.62 7.73
C THR A 176 -16.82 0.54 7.81
N VAL A 177 -16.37 0.24 9.02
CA VAL A 177 -15.59 -0.97 9.30
C VAL A 177 -16.55 -2.12 9.61
N ASP A 178 -16.55 -3.17 8.79
CA ASP A 178 -17.46 -4.30 8.94
C ASP A 178 -16.77 -5.58 9.44
N ILE A 179 -15.44 -5.66 9.36
CA ILE A 179 -14.62 -6.69 10.00
C ILE A 179 -13.47 -6.03 10.74
N GLY A 180 -13.20 -6.53 11.94
CA GLY A 180 -12.06 -6.16 12.75
C GLY A 180 -12.27 -4.91 13.60
N PRO A 181 -11.20 -4.46 14.29
CA PRO A 181 -9.86 -5.02 14.23
C PRO A 181 -9.78 -6.44 14.77
N THR A 182 -9.08 -7.32 14.07
CA THR A 182 -8.88 -8.72 14.46
C THR A 182 -7.51 -9.18 13.99
N GLU A 183 -7.00 -10.29 14.52
CA GLU A 183 -5.69 -10.81 14.12
C GLU A 183 -5.67 -11.16 12.62
N ILE A 184 -4.54 -10.87 11.95
CA ILE A 184 -4.31 -11.26 10.56
C ILE A 184 -4.37 -12.79 10.45
N SER A 185 -3.76 -13.50 11.41
CA SER A 185 -3.73 -14.96 11.52
C SER A 185 -5.13 -15.62 11.47
N ASP A 186 -6.16 -14.95 11.99
CA ASP A 186 -7.52 -15.49 12.08
C ASP A 186 -8.26 -15.49 10.73
N ASN A 187 -7.94 -14.54 9.84
CA ASN A 187 -8.71 -14.33 8.60
C ASN A 187 -7.86 -14.37 7.33
N TRP A 188 -6.53 -14.39 7.46
CA TRP A 188 -5.59 -14.55 6.36
C TRP A 188 -4.76 -15.83 6.55
N PRO A 189 -5.40 -17.02 6.65
CA PRO A 189 -4.70 -18.27 6.96
C PRO A 189 -3.72 -18.70 5.86
N ALA A 190 -3.87 -18.17 4.65
CA ALA A 190 -2.93 -18.39 3.56
C ALA A 190 -1.64 -17.59 3.71
N LEU A 191 -1.64 -16.46 4.42
CA LEU A 191 -0.39 -15.74 4.72
C LEU A 191 0.44 -16.58 5.69
N PRO A 192 1.73 -16.85 5.40
CA PRO A 192 2.62 -17.53 6.33
C PRO A 192 2.86 -16.67 7.56
N THR A 193 3.18 -17.29 8.70
CA THR A 193 3.32 -16.62 10.01
C THR A 193 4.21 -15.38 9.98
N GLU A 194 5.28 -15.38 9.17
CA GLU A 194 6.16 -14.20 9.08
C GLU A 194 5.49 -12.97 8.45
N PHE A 195 4.44 -13.13 7.63
CA PHE A 195 3.62 -12.07 7.03
C PHE A 195 2.29 -11.83 7.76
N GLN A 196 2.09 -12.41 8.95
CA GLN A 196 0.89 -12.18 9.77
C GLN A 196 1.05 -11.03 10.78
N SER A 197 2.10 -10.21 10.64
CA SER A 197 2.28 -8.97 11.40
C SER A 197 3.25 -8.04 10.68
N ASP A 198 3.28 -6.76 11.07
CA ASP A 198 4.35 -5.79 10.74
C ASP A 198 4.71 -5.83 9.25
N LEU A 199 3.69 -5.64 8.40
CA LEU A 199 3.86 -5.62 6.95
C LEU A 199 4.50 -4.29 6.56
N ASP A 200 5.46 -4.32 5.63
CA ASP A 200 6.04 -3.08 5.11
C ASP A 200 5.08 -2.43 4.12
N THR A 201 4.60 -3.21 3.15
CA THR A 201 3.59 -2.71 2.21
C THR A 201 2.89 -3.84 1.45
N VAL A 202 1.74 -3.54 0.87
CA VAL A 202 1.06 -4.38 -0.11
C VAL A 202 0.67 -3.59 -1.35
N VAL A 203 0.86 -4.17 -2.53
CA VAL A 203 0.42 -3.60 -3.81
C VAL A 203 -0.11 -4.70 -4.71
N ASP A 204 -1.05 -4.38 -5.61
CA ASP A 204 -1.70 -5.38 -6.46
C ASP A 204 -1.83 -4.93 -7.92
N TRP A 205 -1.96 -5.91 -8.81
CA TRP A 205 -2.36 -5.71 -10.20
C TRP A 205 -2.85 -7.01 -10.84
N ASP A 206 -3.44 -6.87 -12.01
CA ASP A 206 -3.85 -7.96 -12.88
C ASP A 206 -2.62 -8.61 -13.55
N GLU A 207 -2.49 -9.93 -13.44
CA GLU A 207 -1.44 -10.69 -14.12
C GLU A 207 -1.83 -10.95 -15.60
N ALA A 208 -0.80 -11.02 -16.45
CA ALA A 208 -0.93 -11.22 -17.90
C ALA A 208 -1.33 -12.65 -18.31
#